data_AF-A0A061PEF2-F1
#
_entry.id   AF-A0A061PEF2-F1
#
_cell.length_a   1.000
_cell.length_b   1.000
_cell.length_c   1.000
_cell.angle_alpha   90.00
_cell.angle_beta   90.00
_cell.angle_gamma   90.00
#
_symmetry.space_group_name_H-M   'P 1'
#
loop_
_entity.id
_entity.type
_entity.pdbx_description
1 polymer ?
#
loop_
_entity_poly.entity_id
_entity_poly.type
_entity_poly.pdbx_seq_one_letter_code
_entity_poly.pdbx_strand_id
1 'polypeptide(L)'
;MPTSDMKMNETIIQLTETERRGMEQLIDQLPPIDVHRIPADHLRHVMKVANDQFPASIRERIQQFQRNPNRKGFIKLTNVPVDSSLPPTQKMPNQQQISIHTEANTHCS
;
A
#
# COMPACT_ATOMS: atom_id res chain seq x y z
N MET A 1 -1.11 -38.75 -14.49
CA MET A 1 -1.88 -38.00 -13.48
C MET A 1 -1.65 -36.53 -13.75
N PRO A 2 -2.58 -35.77 -14.35
CA PRO A 2 -2.42 -34.33 -14.45
C PRO A 2 -2.74 -33.74 -13.07
N THR A 3 -1.74 -33.11 -12.45
CA THR A 3 -1.92 -32.28 -11.26
C THR A 3 -2.84 -31.15 -11.64
N SER A 4 -4.04 -31.14 -11.08
CA SER A 4 -4.98 -30.03 -11.19
C SER A 4 -4.25 -28.79 -10.68
N ASP A 5 -3.91 -27.86 -11.58
CA ASP A 5 -3.54 -26.50 -11.23
C ASP A 5 -4.73 -25.91 -10.48
N MET A 6 -4.73 -26.07 -9.15
CA MET A 6 -5.59 -25.31 -8.25
C MET A 6 -5.22 -23.85 -8.49
N LYS A 7 -5.95 -23.19 -9.40
CA LYS A 7 -5.94 -21.72 -9.52
C LYS A 7 -6.16 -21.21 -8.10
N MET A 8 -5.09 -20.75 -7.47
CA MET A 8 -5.18 -20.17 -6.15
C MET A 8 -5.95 -18.88 -6.33
N ASN A 9 -7.22 -18.87 -5.91
CA ASN A 9 -8.13 -17.74 -6.10
C ASN A 9 -7.57 -16.49 -5.41
N GLU A 10 -6.90 -15.64 -6.18
CA GLU A 10 -6.47 -14.31 -5.75
C GLU A 10 -7.69 -13.39 -5.69
N THR A 11 -7.83 -12.64 -4.60
CA THR A 11 -8.83 -11.57 -4.53
C THR A 11 -8.24 -10.31 -5.16
N ILE A 12 -8.72 -9.98 -6.35
CA ILE A 12 -8.35 -8.76 -7.07
C ILE A 12 -9.57 -7.83 -7.09
N ILE A 13 -9.44 -6.65 -6.48
CA ILE A 13 -10.39 -5.55 -6.62
C ILE A 13 -9.82 -4.59 -7.66
N GLN A 14 -10.38 -4.61 -8.86
CA GLN A 14 -10.10 -3.60 -9.86
C GLN A 14 -11.10 -2.44 -9.70
N LEU A 15 -10.57 -1.23 -9.53
CA LEU A 15 -11.40 -0.03 -9.48
C LEU A 15 -11.93 0.28 -10.87
N THR A 16 -13.24 0.52 -10.95
CA THR A 16 -13.85 1.09 -12.15
C THR A 16 -13.37 2.52 -12.37
N GLU A 17 -13.56 3.06 -13.57
CA GLU A 17 -13.18 4.45 -13.84
C GLU A 17 -13.92 5.45 -12.93
N THR A 18 -15.21 5.20 -12.65
CA THR A 18 -16.00 6.02 -11.71
C THR A 18 -15.43 5.95 -10.29
N GLU A 19 -15.06 4.76 -9.83
CA GLU A 19 -14.46 4.55 -8.51
C GLU A 19 -13.08 5.22 -8.40
N ARG A 20 -12.27 5.09 -9.45
CA ARG A 20 -10.95 5.73 -9.55
C ARG A 20 -11.08 7.25 -9.45
N ARG A 21 -11.98 7.86 -10.24
CA ARG A 21 -12.25 9.31 -10.21
C ARG A 21 -12.80 9.79 -8.88
N GLY A 22 -13.71 9.03 -8.27
CA GLY A 22 -14.22 9.35 -6.93
C GLY A 22 -13.09 9.35 -5.88
N MET A 23 -12.12 8.45 -6.01
CA MET A 23 -10.92 8.46 -5.16
C MET A 23 -9.98 9.64 -5.48
N GLU A 24 -9.80 10.02 -6.74
CA GLU A 24 -9.02 11.24 -7.10
C GLU A 24 -9.58 12.48 -6.42
N GLN A 25 -10.88 12.71 -6.55
CA GLN A 25 -11.56 13.86 -5.94
C GLN A 25 -11.46 13.87 -4.41
N LEU A 26 -11.41 12.68 -3.79
CA LEU A 26 -11.20 12.54 -2.37
C LEU A 26 -9.76 12.92 -1.99
N ILE A 27 -8.78 12.42 -2.73
CA ILE A 27 -7.35 12.68 -2.49
C ILE A 27 -7.03 14.17 -2.67
N ASP A 28 -7.63 14.84 -3.64
CA ASP A 28 -7.44 16.29 -3.88
C ASP A 28 -7.88 17.17 -2.70
N GLN A 29 -8.76 16.66 -1.83
CA GLN A 29 -9.20 17.36 -0.62
C GLN A 29 -8.24 17.18 0.56
N LEU A 30 -7.29 16.24 0.47
CA LEU A 30 -6.37 15.93 1.56
C LEU A 30 -5.15 16.85 1.50
N PRO A 31 -4.67 17.35 2.65
CA PRO A 31 -3.40 18.07 2.69
C PRO A 31 -2.26 17.12 2.31
N PRO A 32 -1.15 17.64 1.77
CA PRO A 32 0.06 16.85 1.54
C PRO A 32 0.49 16.12 2.82
N ILE A 33 0.76 14.82 2.71
CA ILE A 33 1.15 13.96 3.83
C ILE A 33 2.63 13.61 3.69
N ASP A 34 3.42 13.95 4.71
CA ASP A 34 4.75 13.35 4.89
C ASP A 34 4.58 11.95 5.48
N VAL A 35 4.89 10.93 4.68
CA VAL A 35 4.79 9.51 5.07
C VAL A 35 5.74 9.11 6.18
N HIS A 36 6.83 9.86 6.39
CA HIS A 36 7.79 9.61 7.48
C HIS A 36 7.30 10.18 8.81
N ARG A 37 6.43 11.20 8.75
CA ARG A 37 5.90 11.88 9.93
C ARG A 37 4.50 12.38 9.66
N ILE A 38 3.51 11.58 10.05
CA ILE A 38 2.09 11.93 9.92
C ILE A 38 1.61 12.52 11.25
N PRO A 39 1.29 13.82 11.34
CA PRO A 39 0.69 14.41 12.53
C PRO A 39 -0.67 13.77 12.83
N ALA A 40 -1.01 13.63 14.12
CA ALA A 40 -2.28 13.04 14.53
C ALA A 40 -3.50 13.76 13.93
N ASP A 41 -3.44 15.08 13.81
CA ASP A 41 -4.54 15.87 13.24
C ASP A 41 -4.69 15.68 11.73
N HIS A 42 -3.58 15.45 11.00
CA HIS A 42 -3.65 15.05 9.58
C HIS A 42 -4.30 13.68 9.44
N LEU A 43 -3.91 12.71 10.27
CA LEU A 43 -4.52 11.38 10.24
C LEU A 43 -6.02 11.44 10.53
N ARG A 44 -6.43 12.21 11.55
CA ARG A 44 -7.85 12.43 11.88
C ARG A 44 -8.61 13.05 10.72
N HIS A 45 -8.02 14.03 10.04
CA HIS A 45 -8.63 14.67 8.88
C HIS A 45 -8.80 13.67 7.72
N VAL A 46 -7.76 12.89 7.40
CA VAL A 46 -7.83 11.83 6.38
C VAL A 46 -8.93 10.83 6.70
N MET A 47 -9.00 10.36 7.96
CA MET A 47 -10.04 9.42 8.39
C MET A 47 -11.45 10.01 8.27
N LYS A 48 -11.63 11.30 8.58
CA LYS A 48 -12.92 11.98 8.42
C LYS A 48 -13.35 12.01 6.96
N VAL A 49 -12.50 12.52 6.07
CA VAL A 49 -12.78 12.62 4.62
C VAL A 49 -13.03 11.23 4.04
N ALA A 50 -12.21 10.24 4.39
CA ALA A 50 -12.38 8.86 3.95
C ALA A 50 -13.71 8.25 4.44
N ASN A 51 -14.11 8.45 5.70
CA ASN A 51 -15.36 7.90 6.19
C ASN A 51 -16.58 8.44 5.43
N ASP A 52 -16.57 9.74 5.12
CA ASP A 52 -17.68 10.44 4.50
C ASP A 52 -17.80 10.15 2.99
N GLN A 53 -16.67 10.07 2.29
CA GLN A 53 -16.65 10.13 0.81
C GLN A 53 -16.05 8.89 0.13
N PHE A 54 -15.44 7.96 0.88
CA PHE A 54 -14.82 6.78 0.26
C PHE A 54 -15.87 5.89 -0.43
N PRO A 55 -15.67 5.48 -1.70
CA PRO A 55 -16.66 4.75 -2.47
C PRO A 55 -17.18 3.50 -1.73
N ALA A 56 -18.50 3.45 -1.52
CA ALA A 56 -19.15 2.38 -0.76
C ALA A 56 -18.88 0.99 -1.36
N SER A 57 -18.88 0.86 -2.69
CA SER A 57 -18.59 -0.37 -3.40
C SER A 57 -17.18 -0.92 -3.13
N ILE A 58 -16.16 -0.06 -3.00
CA ILE A 58 -14.81 -0.49 -2.62
C ILE A 58 -14.82 -0.93 -1.15
N ARG A 59 -15.45 -0.14 -0.27
CA ARG A 59 -15.58 -0.42 1.16
C ARG A 59 -16.21 -1.79 1.43
N GLU A 60 -17.31 -2.09 0.75
CA GLU A 60 -18.02 -3.37 0.86
C GLU A 60 -17.16 -4.54 0.42
N ARG A 61 -16.46 -4.43 -0.71
CA ARG A 61 -15.55 -5.48 -1.20
C ARG A 61 -14.39 -5.74 -0.23
N ILE A 62 -13.85 -4.69 0.39
CA ILE A 62 -12.83 -4.81 1.43
C ILE A 62 -13.41 -5.50 2.69
N GLN A 63 -14.60 -5.09 3.13
CA GLN A 63 -15.27 -5.72 4.29
C GLN A 63 -15.62 -7.20 4.03
N GLN A 64 -16.03 -7.54 2.82
CA GLN A 64 -16.26 -8.93 2.41
C GLN A 64 -14.96 -9.74 2.52
N PHE A 65 -13.84 -9.19 2.05
CA PHE A 65 -12.53 -9.84 2.19
C PHE A 65 -12.11 -9.99 3.66
N GLN A 66 -12.37 -8.99 4.51
CA GLN A 66 -12.09 -9.09 5.95
C GLN A 66 -12.88 -10.21 6.62
N ARG A 67 -14.14 -10.41 6.23
CA ARG A 67 -15.01 -11.48 6.76
C ARG A 67 -14.62 -12.85 6.23
N ASN A 68 -14.22 -12.94 4.96
CA ASN A 68 -13.88 -14.19 4.30
C ASN A 68 -12.60 -14.02 3.46
N PRO A 69 -11.41 -14.03 4.10
CA PRO A 69 -10.16 -13.84 3.40
C PRO A 69 -9.87 -15.02 2.47
N ASN A 70 -9.22 -14.74 1.34
CA ASN A 70 -8.74 -15.82 0.47
C ASN A 70 -7.63 -16.63 1.14
N ARG A 71 -7.30 -17.78 0.55
CA ARG A 71 -6.27 -18.68 1.05
C ARG A 71 -4.88 -18.05 1.17
N LYS A 72 -4.59 -17.00 0.39
CA LYS A 72 -3.29 -16.31 0.41
C LYS A 72 -3.22 -15.19 1.46
N GLY A 73 -4.34 -14.80 2.07
CA GLY A 73 -4.37 -13.77 3.11
C GLY A 73 -4.08 -12.34 2.63
N PHE A 74 -4.04 -12.09 1.32
CA PHE A 74 -3.83 -10.75 0.77
C PHE A 74 -4.89 -10.39 -0.28
N ILE A 75 -5.12 -9.09 -0.43
CA ILE A 75 -5.98 -8.53 -1.47
C ILE A 75 -5.15 -7.63 -2.39
N LYS A 76 -5.39 -7.72 -3.70
CA LYS A 76 -4.76 -6.86 -4.69
C LYS A 76 -5.76 -5.81 -5.14
N LEU A 77 -5.47 -4.53 -4.90
CA LEU A 77 -6.23 -3.42 -5.48
C LEU A 77 -5.51 -2.95 -6.74
N THR A 78 -6.22 -2.83 -7.86
CA THR A 78 -5.67 -2.34 -9.13
C THR A 78 -6.44 -1.13 -9.64
N ASN A 79 -5.80 -0.34 -10.51
CA ASN A 79 -6.34 0.91 -11.04
C ASN A 79 -6.61 1.98 -9.96
N VAL A 80 -5.75 2.02 -8.93
CA VAL A 80 -5.76 3.07 -7.90
C VAL A 80 -5.19 4.37 -8.51
N PRO A 81 -5.77 5.54 -8.24
CA PRO A 81 -5.25 6.79 -8.76
C PRO A 81 -3.82 7.06 -8.29
N VAL A 82 -2.99 7.51 -9.24
CA VAL A 82 -1.60 7.91 -9.04
C VAL A 82 -1.35 9.17 -9.86
N ASP A 83 -0.48 10.04 -9.37
CA ASP A 83 -0.03 11.19 -10.13
C ASP A 83 0.95 10.74 -11.22
N SER A 84 0.53 10.84 -12.48
CA SER A 84 1.36 10.48 -13.64
C SER A 84 2.47 11.50 -13.94
N SER A 85 2.42 12.67 -13.32
CA SER A 85 3.41 13.73 -13.46
C SER A 85 4.57 13.60 -12.46
N LEU A 86 4.55 12.57 -11.60
CA LEU A 86 5.61 12.33 -10.64
C LEU A 86 6.98 12.22 -11.34
N PRO A 87 8.03 12.78 -10.71
CA PRO A 87 9.37 12.68 -11.26
C PRO A 87 9.82 11.21 -11.33
N PRO A 88 10.84 10.90 -12.14
CA PRO A 88 11.43 9.57 -12.16
C PRO A 88 11.79 9.10 -10.75
N THR A 89 11.58 7.81 -10.49
CA THR A 89 11.90 7.19 -9.20
C THR A 89 13.31 7.57 -8.75
N GLN A 90 13.42 8.15 -7.55
CA GLN A 90 14.71 8.55 -7.00
C GLN A 90 15.64 7.32 -6.92
N LYS A 91 16.85 7.44 -7.45
CA LYS A 91 17.91 6.45 -7.23
C LYS A 91 18.32 6.56 -5.76
N MET A 92 18.32 5.44 -5.02
CA MET A 92 18.77 5.45 -3.62
C MET A 92 20.18 6.06 -3.53
N PRO A 93 20.45 7.00 -2.60
CA PRO A 93 21.81 7.38 -2.30
C PRO A 93 22.52 6.15 -1.71
N ASN A 94 23.66 5.78 -2.30
CA ASN A 94 24.60 4.72 -1.94
C ASN A 94 24.28 3.95 -0.65
N GLN A 95 24.02 2.65 -0.78
CA GLN A 95 24.35 1.70 0.29
C GLN A 95 25.86 1.84 0.54
N GLN A 96 26.25 2.67 1.51
CA GLN A 96 27.59 2.60 2.07
C GLN A 96 27.72 1.19 2.61
N GLN A 97 28.54 0.40 1.92
CA GLN A 97 29.02 -0.89 2.33
C GLN A 97 29.48 -0.75 3.78
N ILE A 98 28.69 -1.29 4.71
CA ILE A 98 29.11 -1.44 6.10
C ILE A 98 30.21 -2.50 6.05
N SER A 99 31.45 -2.06 5.84
CA SER A 99 32.63 -2.89 6.05
C SER A 99 32.71 -3.12 7.54
N ILE A 100 32.13 -4.24 7.99
CA ILE A 100 32.30 -4.73 9.35
C ILE A 100 33.77 -5.14 9.44
N HIS A 101 34.62 -4.25 9.96
CA HIS A 101 35.96 -4.63 10.40
C HIS A 101 35.79 -5.51 11.64
N THR A 102 35.76 -6.83 11.44
CA THR A 102 35.91 -7.79 12.53
C THR A 102 37.35 -7.69 13.02
N GLU A 103 37.59 -6.88 14.04
CA GLU A 103 38.82 -6.95 14.82
C GLU A 103 38.78 -8.28 15.58
N ALA A 104 39.54 -9.26 15.08
CA ALA A 104 39.82 -10.50 15.79
C ALA A 104 40.65 -10.15 17.04
N ASN A 105 39.97 -10.07 18.18
CA ASN A 105 40.60 -9.84 19.47
C ASN A 105 41.28 -11.15 19.92
N THR A 106 42.51 -11.36 19.47
CA THR A 106 43.39 -12.42 19.99
C THR A 106 43.96 -11.95 21.31
N HIS A 107 43.29 -12.27 22.42
CA HIS A 107 43.92 -12.22 23.73
C HIS A 107 44.11 -13.64 24.25
N CYS A 108 45.38 -14.08 24.17
CA CYS A 108 45.86 -15.28 24.82
C CYS A 108 45.62 -15.19 26.34
N SER A 109 45.28 -16.32 26.94
CA SER A 109 45.56 -16.67 28.34
C SER A 109 46.15 -18.06 28.35
#